data_AF-A0A383D1W5-F1
#
_entry.id   AF-A0A383D1W5-F1
#
_cell.length_a   1.000
_cell.length_b   1.000
_cell.length_c   1.000
_cell.angle_alpha   90.00
_cell.angle_beta   90.00
_cell.angle_gamma   90.00
#
_symmetry.space_group_name_H-M   'P 1'
#
loop_
_entity.id
_entity.type
_entity.pdbx_description
1 polymer ?
#
loop_
_entity_poly.entity_id
_entity_poly.type
_entity_poly.pdbx_seq_one_letter_code
_entity_poly.pdbx_strand_id
1 'polypeptide(L)'
;MKSEVNDGLVLISDFTTESVVLIDIDNNIVNSWEINDFNFFRSYLTADSILVAISKSNNIPVLQKYTWDGIVLWTYMFEVGECIMHHEQVILPNGNILAICKETIIAEENIYFNEDLVIDKIIEIEPLENNQANIIWEWRFYDH
;
A
#
# COMPACT_ATOMS: atom_id res chain seq x y z
N MET A 1 3.20 -40.24 7.08
CA MET A 1 2.74 -38.86 6.93
C MET A 1 2.90 -38.53 5.46
N LYS A 2 1.81 -38.52 4.68
CA LYS A 2 1.87 -38.02 3.30
C LYS A 2 1.96 -36.51 3.42
N SER A 3 2.98 -35.89 2.82
CA SER A 3 2.98 -34.45 2.61
C SER A 3 1.82 -34.13 1.69
N GLU A 4 0.82 -33.42 2.19
CA GLU A 4 -0.18 -32.78 1.33
C GLU A 4 0.49 -31.55 0.73
N VAL A 5 0.48 -31.46 -0.60
CA VAL A 5 0.78 -30.22 -1.30
C VAL A 5 -0.42 -29.32 -1.00
N ASN A 6 -0.21 -28.24 -0.27
CA ASN A 6 -1.21 -27.19 -0.15
C ASN A 6 -1.30 -26.50 -1.51
N ASP A 7 -2.49 -26.14 -1.99
CA ASP A 7 -2.76 -25.52 -3.30
C ASP A 7 -2.24 -24.06 -3.37
N GLY A 8 -1.08 -23.79 -2.77
CA GLY A 8 -0.54 -22.49 -2.43
C GLY A 8 -0.64 -21.50 -3.58
N LEU A 9 -1.21 -20.34 -3.27
CA LEU A 9 -1.38 -19.25 -4.20
C LEU A 9 -0.25 -18.23 -4.02
N VAL A 10 0.22 -17.67 -5.13
CA VAL A 10 1.24 -16.61 -5.14
C VAL A 10 0.64 -15.38 -5.82
N LEU A 11 0.63 -14.26 -5.08
CA LEU A 11 0.29 -12.96 -5.62
C LEU A 11 1.55 -12.29 -6.18
N ILE A 12 1.50 -11.92 -7.45
CA ILE A 12 2.58 -11.24 -8.15
C ILE A 12 2.13 -9.81 -8.45
N SER A 13 2.84 -8.85 -7.87
CA SER A 13 2.70 -7.42 -8.14
C SER A 13 3.76 -7.01 -9.16
N ASP A 14 3.41 -6.85 -10.43
CA ASP A 14 4.34 -6.39 -11.46
C ASP A 14 4.20 -4.88 -11.72
N PHE A 15 5.16 -4.12 -11.19
CA PHE A 15 5.20 -2.66 -11.31
C PHE A 15 5.49 -2.16 -12.73
N THR A 16 5.84 -3.03 -13.68
CA THR A 16 6.07 -2.65 -15.08
C THR A 16 4.82 -2.75 -15.95
N THR A 17 3.78 -3.45 -15.49
CA THR A 17 2.57 -3.74 -16.28
C THR A 17 1.29 -3.19 -15.67
N GLU A 18 1.35 -2.49 -14.54
CA GLU A 18 0.18 -2.01 -13.79
C GLU A 18 -0.83 -3.13 -13.50
N SER A 19 -0.36 -4.38 -13.46
CA SER A 19 -1.19 -5.57 -13.29
C SER A 19 -0.76 -6.37 -12.06
N VAL A 20 -1.74 -7.00 -11.44
CA VAL A 20 -1.54 -7.93 -10.33
C VAL A 20 -2.10 -9.27 -10.76
N VAL A 21 -1.32 -10.34 -10.60
CA VAL A 21 -1.73 -11.68 -11.00
C VAL A 21 -1.65 -12.61 -9.80
N LEU A 22 -2.68 -13.42 -9.61
CA LEU A 22 -2.69 -14.53 -8.66
C LEU A 22 -2.52 -15.82 -9.43
N ILE A 23 -1.46 -16.57 -9.11
CA ILE A 23 -1.18 -17.86 -9.73
C ILE A 23 -1.26 -18.99 -8.71
N ASP A 24 -1.64 -20.18 -9.17
CA ASP A 24 -1.49 -21.41 -8.40
C ASP A 24 -0.09 -22.03 -8.58
N ILE A 25 0.19 -23.12 -7.86
CA ILE A 25 1.47 -23.83 -7.92
C ILE A 25 1.74 -24.51 -9.26
N ASP A 26 0.71 -24.71 -10.09
CA ASP A 26 0.81 -25.25 -11.44
C ASP A 26 1.03 -24.14 -12.51
N ASN A 27 1.16 -22.88 -12.06
CA ASN A 27 1.30 -21.66 -12.88
C ASN A 27 0.04 -21.29 -13.69
N ASN A 28 -1.13 -21.79 -13.30
CA ASN A 28 -2.37 -21.29 -13.88
C ASN A 28 -2.68 -19.92 -13.26
N ILE A 29 -3.16 -18.99 -14.10
CA ILE A 29 -3.72 -17.73 -13.62
C ILE A 29 -5.07 -18.04 -12.97
N VAL A 30 -5.14 -17.84 -11.66
CA VAL A 30 -6.37 -17.97 -10.86
C VAL A 30 -7.19 -16.69 -10.96
N ASN A 31 -6.51 -15.53 -10.91
CA ASN A 31 -7.15 -14.23 -11.08
C ASN A 31 -6.13 -13.16 -11.52
N SER A 32 -6.64 -12.04 -12.01
CA SER A 32 -5.83 -10.86 -12.36
C SER A 32 -6.61 -9.57 -12.13
N TRP A 33 -5.91 -8.53 -11.69
CA TRP A 33 -6.43 -7.17 -11.53
C TRP A 33 -5.62 -6.20 -12.38
N GLU A 34 -6.30 -5.22 -12.97
CA GLU A 34 -5.66 -4.06 -13.59
C GLU A 34 -5.73 -2.87 -12.62
N ILE A 35 -4.58 -2.29 -12.30
CA ILE A 35 -4.43 -1.12 -11.44
C ILE A 35 -4.31 0.12 -12.31
N ASN A 36 -5.45 0.52 -12.88
CA ASN A 36 -5.50 1.64 -13.81
C ASN A 36 -5.23 3.00 -13.14
N ASP A 37 -4.76 3.95 -13.95
CA ASP A 37 -4.65 5.39 -13.65
C ASP A 37 -3.56 5.82 -12.65
N PHE A 38 -2.76 4.88 -12.13
CA PHE A 38 -1.76 5.18 -11.11
C PHE A 38 -0.49 4.35 -11.31
N ASN A 39 0.67 4.94 -10.98
CA ASN A 39 1.91 4.17 -11.00
C ASN A 39 1.91 3.20 -9.81
N PHE A 40 1.70 1.92 -10.11
CA PHE A 40 1.58 0.85 -9.14
C PHE A 40 2.91 0.52 -8.44
N PHE A 41 2.86 0.20 -7.15
CA PHE A 41 4.01 -0.26 -6.38
C PHE A 41 3.87 -1.71 -5.93
N ARG A 42 2.86 -1.97 -5.09
CA ARG A 42 2.70 -3.26 -4.41
C ARG A 42 1.23 -3.50 -4.07
N SER A 43 0.86 -4.77 -3.96
CA SER A 43 -0.45 -5.17 -3.50
C SER A 43 -0.40 -6.33 -2.51
N TYR A 44 -1.48 -6.46 -1.76
CA TYR A 44 -1.75 -7.57 -0.85
C TYR A 44 -3.17 -8.06 -1.09
N LEU A 45 -3.37 -9.37 -1.01
CA LEU A 45 -4.69 -9.98 -1.07
C LEU A 45 -5.11 -10.39 0.35
N THR A 46 -6.24 -9.87 0.81
CA THR A 46 -6.78 -10.26 2.12
C THR A 46 -7.47 -11.62 2.05
N ALA A 47 -7.72 -12.23 3.21
CA ALA A 47 -8.46 -13.50 3.30
C ALA A 47 -9.90 -13.40 2.76
N ASP A 48 -10.47 -12.19 2.72
CA ASP A 48 -11.81 -11.91 2.17
C ASP A 48 -11.79 -11.64 0.66
N SER A 49 -10.71 -12.02 -0.04
CA SER A 49 -10.55 -11.84 -1.48
C SER A 49 -10.57 -10.37 -1.94
N ILE A 50 -10.19 -9.45 -1.06
CA ILE A 50 -10.03 -8.03 -1.39
C ILE A 50 -8.57 -7.77 -1.70
N LEU A 51 -8.30 -7.22 -2.90
CA LEU A 51 -6.97 -6.75 -3.24
C LEU A 51 -6.79 -5.33 -2.68
N VAL A 52 -5.75 -5.11 -1.89
CA VAL A 52 -5.34 -3.79 -1.42
C VAL A 52 -4.05 -3.41 -2.14
N ALA A 53 -4.11 -2.35 -2.95
CA ALA A 53 -2.99 -1.87 -3.75
C ALA A 53 -2.52 -0.49 -3.27
N ILE A 54 -1.22 -0.25 -3.41
CA ILE A 54 -0.60 1.05 -3.22
C ILE A 54 0.02 1.52 -4.53
N SER A 55 -0.28 2.75 -4.89
CA SER A 55 0.10 3.35 -6.17
C SER A 55 0.38 4.86 -5.97
N LYS A 56 0.65 5.59 -7.05
CA LYS A 56 0.76 7.06 -7.02
C LYS A 56 0.13 7.74 -8.22
N SER A 57 -0.51 8.88 -7.97
CA SER A 57 -0.98 9.84 -8.98
C SER A 57 -0.16 11.11 -8.87
N ASN A 58 0.58 11.52 -9.91
CA ASN A 58 1.38 12.76 -9.88
C ASN A 58 2.24 12.93 -8.60
N ASN A 59 2.90 11.85 -8.16
CA ASN A 59 3.68 11.72 -6.91
C ASN A 59 2.88 11.78 -5.60
N ILE A 60 1.56 11.93 -5.65
CA ILE A 60 0.67 11.78 -4.49
C ILE A 60 0.39 10.29 -4.31
N PRO A 61 0.64 9.70 -3.13
CA PRO A 61 0.30 8.31 -2.89
C PRO A 61 -1.20 8.06 -2.96
N VAL A 62 -1.56 6.86 -3.41
CA VAL A 62 -2.95 6.40 -3.51
C VAL A 62 -3.04 4.99 -2.96
N LEU A 63 -4.05 4.73 -2.14
CA LEU A 63 -4.42 3.41 -1.67
C LEU A 63 -5.75 3.01 -2.31
N GLN A 64 -5.85 1.77 -2.79
CA GLN A 64 -7.04 1.27 -3.44
C GLN A 64 -7.41 -0.11 -2.93
N LYS A 65 -8.72 -0.36 -2.82
CA LYS A 65 -9.28 -1.68 -2.56
C LYS A 65 -10.09 -2.14 -3.76
N TYR A 66 -9.90 -3.38 -4.18
CA TYR A 66 -10.63 -4.00 -5.28
C TYR A 66 -11.34 -5.26 -4.81
N THR A 67 -12.52 -5.52 -5.37
CA THR A 67 -13.15 -6.83 -5.28
C THR A 67 -12.32 -7.88 -6.02
N TRP A 68 -12.68 -9.15 -5.81
CA TRP A 68 -12.16 -10.26 -6.61
C TRP A 68 -12.35 -10.04 -8.12
N ASP A 69 -13.47 -9.46 -8.54
CA ASP A 69 -13.79 -9.21 -9.96
C ASP A 69 -13.12 -7.94 -10.53
N GLY A 70 -12.22 -7.29 -9.78
CA GLY A 70 -11.52 -6.09 -10.25
C GLY A 70 -12.30 -4.78 -10.09
N ILE A 71 -13.41 -4.77 -9.36
CA ILE A 71 -14.19 -3.54 -9.12
C ILE A 71 -13.56 -2.75 -7.98
N VAL A 72 -13.30 -1.45 -8.19
CA VAL A 72 -12.81 -0.55 -7.14
C VAL A 72 -13.89 -0.36 -6.06
N LEU A 73 -13.59 -0.77 -4.84
CA LEU A 73 -14.43 -0.56 -3.66
C LEU A 73 -14.15 0.76 -2.97
N TRP A 74 -12.89 1.20 -2.99
CA TRP A 74 -12.42 2.33 -2.24
C TRP A 74 -11.10 2.83 -2.83
N THR A 75 -10.95 4.15 -2.90
CA THR A 75 -9.73 4.84 -3.32
C THR A 75 -9.47 5.99 -2.36
N TYR A 76 -8.34 6.01 -1.70
CA TYR A 76 -7.90 7.13 -0.87
C TYR A 76 -6.63 7.74 -1.43
N MET A 77 -6.66 9.06 -1.59
CA MET A 77 -5.53 9.86 -2.05
C MET A 77 -5.06 10.70 -0.87
N PHE A 78 -3.77 10.64 -0.58
CA PHE A 78 -3.18 11.38 0.53
C PHE A 78 -3.17 12.89 0.24
N GLU A 79 -3.08 13.68 1.30
CA GLU A 79 -2.85 15.11 1.15
C GLU A 79 -1.43 15.41 0.67
N VAL A 80 -1.25 16.53 -0.04
CA VAL A 80 0.07 16.93 -0.55
C VAL A 80 1.00 17.20 0.63
N GLY A 81 2.13 16.47 0.67
CA GLY A 81 3.13 16.61 1.72
C GLY A 81 2.87 15.77 2.97
N GLU A 82 1.71 15.12 3.10
CA GLU A 82 1.39 14.24 4.24
C GLU A 82 2.31 13.02 4.30
N CYS A 83 2.64 12.48 3.12
CA CYS A 83 3.30 11.21 2.95
C CYS A 83 3.94 11.12 1.56
N ILE A 84 5.25 10.82 1.51
CA ILE A 84 5.96 10.51 0.27
C ILE A 84 6.18 9.00 0.23
N MET A 85 5.52 8.30 -0.69
CA MET A 85 5.44 6.84 -0.62
C MET A 85 6.82 6.16 -0.74
N HIS A 86 7.10 5.22 0.18
CA HIS A 86 8.36 4.46 0.23
C HIS A 86 8.21 2.96 -0.12
N HIS A 87 7.07 2.54 -0.67
CA HIS A 87 6.83 1.25 -1.36
C HIS A 87 6.31 0.06 -0.54
N GLU A 88 6.09 0.17 0.78
CA GLU A 88 5.64 -0.97 1.59
C GLU A 88 4.39 -0.68 2.43
N GLN A 89 3.51 -1.68 2.54
CA GLN A 89 2.34 -1.67 3.40
C GLN A 89 2.04 -3.05 3.96
N VAL A 90 1.31 -3.13 5.07
CA VAL A 90 0.77 -4.37 5.61
C VAL A 90 -0.67 -4.13 6.05
N ILE A 91 -1.55 -5.08 5.73
CA ILE A 91 -2.95 -5.02 6.12
C ILE A 91 -3.06 -5.76 7.46
N LEU A 92 -3.51 -5.05 8.47
CA LEU A 92 -3.64 -5.56 9.83
C LEU A 92 -4.94 -6.38 9.99
N PRO A 93 -5.04 -7.28 10.99
CA PRO A 93 -6.24 -8.09 11.21
C PRO A 93 -7.54 -7.31 11.46
N ASN A 94 -7.43 -6.06 11.92
CA ASN A 94 -8.56 -5.15 12.11
C ASN A 94 -9.00 -4.43 10.80
N GLY A 95 -8.28 -4.65 9.69
CA GLY A 95 -8.54 -4.01 8.40
C GLY A 95 -7.80 -2.68 8.19
N ASN A 96 -7.06 -2.21 9.19
CA ASN A 96 -6.18 -1.04 9.07
C ASN A 96 -4.98 -1.36 8.18
N ILE A 97 -4.34 -0.30 7.68
CA ILE A 97 -3.17 -0.39 6.81
C ILE A 97 -2.01 0.27 7.54
N LEU A 98 -0.98 -0.52 7.85
CA LEU A 98 0.29 0.02 8.31
C LEU A 98 1.17 0.29 7.09
N ALA A 99 1.63 1.53 6.90
CA ALA A 99 2.43 1.91 5.75
C ALA A 99 3.69 2.65 6.17
N ILE A 100 4.77 2.46 5.40
CA ILE A 100 5.97 3.29 5.51
C ILE A 100 5.93 4.38 4.45
N CYS A 101 6.19 5.60 4.87
CA CYS A 101 6.42 6.70 3.94
C CYS A 101 7.36 7.73 4.53
N LYS A 102 7.74 8.71 3.72
CA LYS A 102 8.65 9.77 4.14
C LYS A 102 7.88 11.03 4.44
N GLU A 103 8.41 11.77 5.40
CA GLU A 103 8.05 13.14 5.68
C GLU A 103 9.24 14.06 5.36
N THR A 104 8.94 15.33 5.16
CA THR A 104 9.95 16.38 5.00
C THR A 104 9.98 17.23 6.25
N ILE A 105 11.11 17.24 6.95
CA ILE A 105 11.41 18.20 8.01
C ILE A 105 12.12 19.38 7.33
N ILE A 106 11.49 20.56 7.34
CA ILE A 106 12.07 21.73 6.68
C ILE A 106 13.30 22.24 7.44
N ALA A 107 14.21 22.90 6.73
CA ALA A 107 15.47 23.39 7.30
C ALA A 107 15.31 24.25 8.57
N GLU A 108 14.19 24.98 8.70
CA GLU A 108 13.88 25.79 9.88
C GLU A 108 13.56 24.96 11.13
N GLU A 109 13.04 23.74 10.95
CA GLU A 109 12.66 22.80 12.01
C GLU A 109 13.74 21.72 12.24
N ASN A 110 14.67 21.58 11.30
CA ASN A 110 15.75 20.60 11.38
C ASN A 110 16.85 21.03 12.37
N ILE A 111 16.92 20.36 13.51
CA ILE A 111 17.89 20.67 14.57
C ILE A 111 19.27 20.06 14.34
N TYR A 112 19.42 19.19 13.33
CA TYR A 112 20.66 18.47 13.05
C TYR A 112 21.47 19.11 11.92
N PHE A 113 20.80 19.63 10.89
CA PHE A 113 21.41 20.25 9.70
C PHE A 113 20.60 21.46 9.25
N ASN A 114 21.26 22.45 8.62
CA ASN A 114 20.60 23.64 8.10
C ASN A 114 20.07 23.43 6.66
N GLU A 115 19.41 22.30 6.42
CA GLU A 115 18.86 21.85 5.14
C GLU A 115 17.59 21.02 5.38
N ASP A 116 16.72 20.92 4.37
CA ASP A 116 15.55 20.05 4.43
C ASP A 116 15.98 18.59 4.57
N LEU A 117 15.27 17.84 5.41
CA LEU A 117 15.53 16.42 5.66
C LEU A 117 14.31 15.60 5.27
N VAL A 118 14.48 14.69 4.31
CA VAL A 118 13.45 13.71 3.94
C VAL A 118 13.74 12.39 4.65
N ILE A 119 12.87 11.98 5.56
CA ILE A 119 13.10 10.86 6.46
C ILE A 119 11.87 9.97 6.61
N ASP A 120 12.08 8.68 6.89
CA ASP A 120 11.00 7.71 7.03
C ASP A 120 10.19 7.92 8.32
N LYS A 121 8.89 7.65 8.19
CA LYS A 121 7.92 7.46 9.27
C LYS A 121 7.04 6.25 8.95
N ILE A 122 6.38 5.74 9.98
CA ILE A 122 5.38 4.67 9.88
C ILE A 122 4.04 5.26 10.30
N ILE A 123 2.99 4.98 9.53
CA ILE A 123 1.62 5.42 9.82
C ILE A 123 0.66 4.24 9.83
N GLU A 124 -0.31 4.27 10.75
CA GLU A 124 -1.45 3.36 10.72
C GLU A 124 -2.69 4.11 10.22
N ILE A 125 -3.28 3.56 9.17
CA ILE A 125 -4.38 4.16 8.43
C ILE A 125 -5.63 3.33 8.68
N GLU A 126 -6.68 3.97 9.18
CA GLU A 126 -8.04 3.41 9.31
C GLU A 126 -8.85 3.80 8.06
N PRO A 127 -9.19 2.85 7.17
CA PRO A 127 -10.04 3.12 6.03
C PRO A 127 -11.48 3.38 6.48
N LEU A 128 -12.09 4.45 5.96
CA LEU A 128 -13.47 4.83 6.20
C LEU A 128 -14.32 4.68 4.93
N GLU A 129 -15.62 4.85 5.07
CA GLU A 129 -16.53 4.93 3.91
C GLU A 129 -16.24 6.16 3.03
N ASN A 130 -16.86 6.20 1.85
CA ASN A 130 -16.83 7.34 0.94
C ASN A 130 -15.41 7.83 0.58
N ASN A 131 -14.47 6.89 0.38
CA ASN A 131 -13.09 7.20 -0.04
C ASN A 131 -12.30 8.05 0.96
N GLN A 132 -12.61 7.93 2.25
CA GLN A 132 -11.91 8.61 3.34
C GLN A 132 -11.03 7.64 4.14
N ALA A 133 -10.09 8.20 4.90
CA ALA A 133 -9.31 7.49 5.91
C ALA A 133 -8.86 8.43 7.03
N ASN A 134 -8.55 7.86 8.19
CA ASN A 134 -7.84 8.54 9.27
C ASN A 134 -6.43 7.96 9.40
N ILE A 135 -5.43 8.81 9.62
CA ILE A 135 -4.17 8.38 10.22
C ILE A 135 -4.38 8.39 11.74
N ILE A 136 -4.45 7.21 12.35
CA ILE A 136 -4.82 7.06 13.77
C ILE A 136 -3.61 6.88 14.70
N TRP A 137 -2.44 6.59 14.12
CA TRP A 137 -1.18 6.45 14.83
C TRP A 137 -0.02 6.72 13.88
N GLU A 138 1.08 7.24 14.43
CA GLU A 138 2.34 7.40 13.71
C GLU A 138 3.54 7.12 14.60
N TRP A 139 4.63 6.69 13.98
CA TRP A 139 5.98 6.69 14.53
C TRP A 139 6.90 7.41 13.57
N ARG A 140 7.57 8.45 14.06
CA ARG A 140 8.46 9.30 13.28
C ARG A 140 9.91 8.99 13.66
N PHE A 141 10.75 8.72 12.66
CA PHE A 141 12.17 8.49 12.93
C PHE A 141 12.82 9.74 13.50
N TYR A 142 12.39 10.93 13.08
CA TYR A 142 12.95 12.21 13.54
C TYR A 142 12.87 12.42 15.05
N ASP A 143 11.92 11.76 15.72
CA ASP A 143 11.72 11.86 17.17
C ASP A 143 12.66 10.93 18.00
N HIS A 144 13.58 10.20 17.35
CA HIS A 144 14.43 9.16 17.94
C HIS A 144 15.91 9.29 17.55
#